data_AF-F6K5V4-F1
#
_entry.id   AF-F6K5V4-F1
#
_cell.length_a   1.000
_cell.length_b   1.000
_cell.length_c   1.000
_cell.angle_alpha   90.00
_cell.angle_beta   90.00
_cell.angle_gamma   90.00
#
_symmetry.space_group_name_H-M   'P 1'
#
loop_
_entity.id
_entity.type
_entity.pdbx_description
1 polymer ?
#
loop_
_entity_poly.entity_id
_entity_poly.type
_entity_poly.pdbx_seq_one_letter_code
_entity_poly.pdbx_strand_id
1 'polypeptide(L)'
;MLAERGISVDHTTIYRWVQCYAPEMEKRLRWFWRRGFDPSWRLDETYVKVRGKWTYLYRAVDKRGDTIDFYLSPTRSAKAAKRFLGKALRGLKHWEKPATLNTDKAPSYGAAITELKREGKLDRETAHRQVKYLNNVIEADHGKLKILIKPVRGFKSIPTAYATIKGFEVMRALRKGQARPWCLQPGIRGEVRLVERAFGIGPSALTEAMGMLNHHFAAAA
;
A
#
# COMPACT_ATOMS: atom_id res chain seq x y z
N MET A 1 24.53 -2.37 8.22
CA MET A 1 23.15 -2.16 8.76
C MET A 1 22.80 -2.97 10.02
N LEU A 2 23.07 -4.28 10.12
CA LEU A 2 23.00 -5.03 11.41
C LEU A 2 24.37 -5.58 11.81
N ALA A 3 25.11 -6.14 10.85
CA ALA A 3 26.49 -6.55 11.04
C ALA A 3 27.41 -5.37 11.45
N GLU A 4 27.22 -4.18 10.85
CA GLU A 4 27.89 -2.93 11.27
C GLU A 4 27.59 -2.53 12.72
N ARG A 5 26.49 -3.03 13.31
CA ARG A 5 26.13 -2.82 14.71
C ARG A 5 26.55 -4.00 15.60
N GLY A 6 27.41 -4.90 15.10
CA GLY A 6 27.88 -6.09 15.81
C GLY A 6 26.86 -7.24 15.90
N ILE A 7 25.72 -7.13 15.22
CA ILE A 7 24.66 -8.15 15.30
C ILE A 7 24.78 -9.08 14.10
N SER A 8 25.21 -10.32 14.36
CA SER A 8 25.21 -11.41 13.38
C SER A 8 23.81 -11.99 13.24
N VAL A 9 23.24 -11.93 12.03
CA VAL A 9 21.90 -12.43 11.74
C VAL A 9 21.95 -13.21 10.43
N ASP A 10 21.50 -14.46 10.45
CA ASP A 10 21.40 -15.24 9.23
C ASP A 10 20.33 -14.66 8.28
N HIS A 11 20.60 -14.75 6.98
CA HIS A 11 19.70 -14.24 5.94
C HIS A 11 18.28 -14.84 6.01
N THR A 12 18.14 -16.11 6.45
CA THR A 12 16.83 -16.75 6.62
C THR A 12 16.03 -16.13 7.77
N THR A 13 16.70 -15.59 8.79
CA THR A 13 16.06 -14.87 9.90
C THR A 13 15.41 -13.58 9.41
N ILE A 14 16.12 -12.79 8.61
CA ILE A 14 15.56 -11.57 7.99
C ILE A 14 14.36 -11.94 7.10
N TYR A 15 14.48 -12.99 6.30
CA TYR A 15 13.38 -13.48 5.47
C TYR A 15 12.15 -13.86 6.32
N ARG A 16 12.34 -14.63 7.40
CA ARG A 16 11.26 -15.03 8.33
C ARG A 16 10.60 -13.81 8.99
N TRP A 17 11.38 -12.81 9.39
CA TRP A 17 10.84 -11.55 9.90
C TRP A 17 9.98 -10.84 8.87
N VAL A 18 10.41 -10.75 7.60
CA VAL A 18 9.59 -10.16 6.55
C VAL A 18 8.30 -10.95 6.36
N GLN A 19 8.36 -12.28 6.34
CA GLN A 19 7.15 -13.11 6.18
C GLN A 19 6.16 -12.96 7.34
N CYS A 20 6.66 -12.79 8.57
CA CYS A 20 5.83 -12.66 9.77
C CYS A 20 5.32 -11.22 9.97
N TYR A 21 6.23 -10.25 9.98
CA TYR A 21 5.92 -8.89 10.41
C TYR A 21 5.40 -7.99 9.29
N ALA A 22 5.76 -8.21 8.01
CA ALA A 22 5.24 -7.34 6.96
C ALA A 22 3.70 -7.39 6.83
N PRO A 23 3.04 -8.58 6.91
CA PRO A 23 1.58 -8.65 6.99
C PRO A 23 1.00 -7.99 8.24
N GLU A 24 1.65 -8.13 9.40
CA GLU A 24 1.22 -7.51 10.66
C GLU A 24 1.35 -5.98 10.64
N MET A 25 2.46 -5.47 10.11
CA MET A 25 2.66 -4.03 9.89
C MET A 25 1.56 -3.48 8.99
N GLU A 26 1.27 -4.16 7.88
CA GLU A 26 0.23 -3.75 6.95
C GLU A 26 -1.15 -3.74 7.63
N LYS A 27 -1.50 -4.79 8.39
CA LYS A 27 -2.77 -4.85 9.14
C LYS A 27 -2.93 -3.70 10.13
N ARG A 28 -1.89 -3.42 10.92
CA ARG A 28 -1.92 -2.41 11.98
C ARG A 28 -1.85 -0.99 11.44
N LEU A 29 -1.09 -0.78 10.36
CA LEU A 29 -0.83 0.55 9.84
C LEU A 29 -1.79 0.98 8.72
N ARG A 30 -2.55 0.04 8.12
CA ARG A 30 -3.49 0.31 7.02
C ARG A 30 -4.44 1.47 7.30
N TRP A 31 -4.87 1.64 8.55
CA TRP A 31 -5.79 2.71 8.92
C TRP A 31 -5.18 4.11 8.73
N PHE A 32 -3.88 4.29 9.00
CA PHE A 32 -3.22 5.60 8.98
C PHE A 32 -3.13 6.21 7.58
N TRP A 33 -3.07 5.38 6.53
CA TRP A 33 -2.96 5.87 5.15
C TRP A 33 -4.21 5.60 4.29
N ARG A 34 -5.30 5.07 4.87
CA ARG A 34 -6.56 4.83 4.13
C ARG A 34 -7.49 6.04 4.04
N ARG A 35 -7.13 7.18 4.63
CA ARG A 35 -7.99 8.36 4.74
C ARG A 35 -7.50 9.49 3.83
N GLY A 36 -8.45 10.18 3.20
CA GLY A 36 -8.19 11.38 2.41
C GLY A 36 -7.71 11.13 0.97
N PHE A 37 -7.98 9.94 0.41
CA PHE A 37 -7.70 9.68 -1.00
C PHE A 37 -8.51 10.58 -1.92
N ASP A 38 -7.89 10.95 -3.04
CA ASP A 38 -8.62 11.61 -4.11
C ASP A 38 -9.71 10.66 -4.68
N PRO A 39 -10.92 11.15 -4.98
CA PRO A 39 -11.98 10.34 -5.60
C PRO A 39 -11.63 9.81 -7.00
N SER A 40 -10.54 10.29 -7.62
CA SER A 40 -10.03 9.82 -8.91
C SER A 40 -8.94 8.76 -8.74
N TRP A 41 -9.29 7.50 -9.01
CA TRP A 41 -8.37 6.36 -8.92
C TRP A 41 -7.85 5.94 -10.30
N ARG A 42 -6.61 5.46 -10.34
CA ARG A 42 -6.00 4.77 -11.48
C ARG A 42 -5.77 3.32 -11.12
N LEU A 43 -6.20 2.44 -11.99
CA LEU A 43 -6.17 0.99 -11.82
C LEU A 43 -5.41 0.37 -12.98
N ASP A 44 -4.43 -0.45 -12.66
CA ASP A 44 -3.66 -1.17 -13.67
C ASP A 44 -3.04 -2.43 -13.08
N GLU A 45 -2.64 -3.34 -13.96
CA GLU A 45 -1.96 -4.57 -13.58
C GLU A 45 -0.50 -4.55 -14.03
N THR A 46 0.39 -5.10 -13.20
CA THR A 46 1.77 -5.31 -13.58
C THR A 46 2.21 -6.74 -13.33
N TYR A 47 3.24 -7.18 -14.06
CA TYR A 47 3.72 -8.55 -14.01
C TYR A 47 4.77 -8.74 -12.90
N VAL A 48 4.59 -9.79 -12.11
CA VAL A 48 5.54 -10.23 -11.07
C VAL A 48 5.78 -11.72 -11.22
N LYS A 49 7.04 -12.16 -11.11
CA LYS A 49 7.41 -13.58 -11.26
C LYS A 49 7.27 -14.32 -9.93
N VAL A 50 6.46 -15.38 -9.92
CA VAL A 50 6.24 -16.26 -8.76
C VAL A 50 6.37 -17.72 -9.22
N ARG A 51 7.24 -18.50 -8.58
CA ARG A 51 7.56 -19.89 -8.96
C ARG A 51 7.93 -20.03 -10.44
N GLY A 52 8.69 -19.07 -10.97
CA GLY A 52 9.08 -19.07 -12.37
C GLY A 52 7.99 -18.63 -13.35
N LYS A 53 6.73 -18.50 -12.91
CA LYS A 53 5.59 -18.10 -13.75
C LYS A 53 5.24 -16.63 -13.56
N TRP A 54 4.78 -15.98 -14.62
CA TRP A 54 4.26 -14.63 -14.53
C TRP A 54 2.90 -14.61 -13.84
N THR A 55 2.74 -13.67 -12.91
CA THR A 55 1.50 -13.42 -12.17
C THR A 55 1.15 -11.94 -12.27
N TYR A 56 -0.12 -11.61 -12.10
CA TYR A 56 -0.66 -10.27 -12.24
C TYR A 56 -0.83 -9.63 -10.87
N LEU A 57 -0.09 -8.55 -10.64
CA LEU A 57 -0.25 -7.67 -9.49
C LEU A 57 -1.13 -6.49 -9.90
N TYR A 58 -2.40 -6.57 -9.53
CA TYR A 58 -3.37 -5.50 -9.63
C TYR A 58 -3.05 -4.41 -8.63
N ARG A 59 -3.12 -3.15 -9.03
CA ARG A 59 -2.80 -2.00 -8.19
C ARG A 59 -3.79 -0.86 -8.40
N ALA A 60 -4.01 -0.11 -7.33
CA ALA A 60 -4.81 1.10 -7.32
C ALA A 60 -4.01 2.21 -6.67
N VAL A 61 -3.89 3.33 -7.38
CA VAL A 61 -3.35 4.58 -6.84
C VAL A 61 -4.32 5.71 -7.09
N ASP A 62 -4.30 6.73 -6.24
CA ASP A 62 -5.12 7.92 -6.46
C ASP A 62 -4.45 8.89 -7.46
N LYS A 63 -5.06 10.06 -7.68
CA LYS A 63 -4.51 11.10 -8.56
C LYS A 63 -3.15 11.63 -8.11
N ARG A 64 -2.85 11.60 -6.80
CA ARG A 64 -1.59 12.07 -6.21
C ARG A 64 -0.50 11.01 -6.23
N GLY A 65 -0.84 9.77 -6.60
CA GLY A 65 0.06 8.63 -6.60
C GLY A 65 0.11 7.90 -5.25
N ASP A 66 -0.85 8.19 -4.36
CA ASP A 66 -0.99 7.48 -3.09
C ASP A 66 -1.59 6.10 -3.31
N THR A 67 -1.04 5.11 -2.61
CA THR A 67 -1.40 3.70 -2.80
C THR A 67 -2.68 3.43 -2.04
N ILE A 68 -3.67 2.91 -2.75
CA ILE A 68 -4.99 2.58 -2.20
C ILE A 68 -5.01 1.12 -1.80
N ASP A 69 -4.77 0.21 -2.76
CA ASP A 69 -4.70 -1.22 -2.51
C ASP A 69 -3.99 -1.96 -3.65
N PHE A 70 -3.70 -3.24 -3.41
CA PHE A 70 -3.15 -4.14 -4.41
C PHE A 70 -3.71 -5.56 -4.25
N TYR A 71 -3.62 -6.37 -5.31
CA TYR A 71 -4.05 -7.76 -5.28
C TYR A 71 -3.24 -8.61 -6.26
N LEU A 72 -2.71 -9.74 -5.78
CA LEU A 72 -1.93 -10.67 -6.59
C LEU A 72 -2.84 -11.80 -7.10
N SER A 73 -2.82 -12.04 -8.41
CA SER A 73 -3.62 -13.07 -9.08
C SER A 73 -2.77 -13.86 -10.07
N PRO A 74 -2.94 -15.18 -10.19
CA PRO A 74 -2.33 -15.96 -11.27
C PRO A 74 -2.89 -15.62 -12.66
N THR A 75 -4.13 -15.11 -12.73
CA THR A 75 -4.83 -14.87 -13.99
C THR A 75 -5.26 -13.41 -14.13
N ARG A 76 -5.26 -12.92 -15.38
CA ARG A 76 -5.86 -11.64 -15.77
C ARG A 76 -7.30 -11.87 -16.22
N SER A 77 -8.25 -11.70 -15.31
CA SER A 77 -9.67 -11.97 -15.58
C SER A 77 -10.57 -10.91 -14.95
N ALA A 78 -11.79 -10.79 -15.46
CA ALA A 78 -12.83 -9.95 -14.85
C ALA A 78 -13.11 -10.36 -13.39
N LYS A 79 -13.08 -11.67 -13.10
CA LYS A 79 -13.23 -12.20 -11.72
C LYS A 79 -12.09 -11.72 -10.80
N ALA A 80 -10.86 -11.70 -11.29
CA ALA A 80 -9.72 -11.19 -10.52
C ALA A 80 -9.81 -9.66 -10.32
N ALA A 81 -10.15 -8.90 -11.37
CA ALA A 81 -10.38 -7.46 -11.29
C ALA A 81 -11.51 -7.10 -10.30
N LYS A 82 -12.62 -7.84 -10.33
CA LYS A 82 -13.73 -7.68 -9.38
C LYS A 82 -13.30 -7.98 -7.94
N ARG A 83 -12.55 -9.06 -7.72
CA ARG A 83 -12.01 -9.39 -6.38
C ARG A 83 -11.08 -8.30 -5.87
N PHE A 84 -10.22 -7.78 -6.74
CA PHE A 84 -9.34 -6.67 -6.42
C PHE A 84 -10.12 -5.40 -6.04
N LEU A 85 -11.04 -4.95 -6.89
CA LEU A 85 -11.84 -3.75 -6.62
C LEU A 85 -12.73 -3.93 -5.39
N GLY A 86 -13.36 -5.09 -5.24
CA GLY A 86 -14.14 -5.41 -4.04
C GLY A 86 -13.30 -5.42 -2.76
N LYS A 87 -12.01 -5.78 -2.84
CA LYS A 87 -11.07 -5.65 -1.70
C LYS A 87 -10.75 -4.18 -1.42
N ALA A 88 -10.44 -3.40 -2.45
CA ALA A 88 -10.11 -1.97 -2.31
C ALA A 88 -11.27 -1.16 -1.72
N LEU A 89 -12.50 -1.45 -2.15
CA LEU A 89 -13.73 -0.79 -1.69
C LEU A 89 -14.19 -1.27 -0.30
N ARG A 90 -13.67 -2.39 0.20
CA ARG A 90 -14.14 -2.98 1.46
C ARG A 90 -13.86 -2.06 2.64
N GLY A 91 -14.93 -1.75 3.40
CA GLY A 91 -14.86 -0.92 4.60
C GLY A 91 -14.73 0.57 4.32
N LEU A 92 -14.79 1.00 3.05
CA LEU A 92 -14.89 2.41 2.70
C LEU A 92 -16.32 2.89 2.89
N LYS A 93 -16.44 4.07 3.48
CA LYS A 93 -17.72 4.78 3.60
C LYS A 93 -18.14 5.33 2.23
N HIS A 94 -19.42 5.69 2.08
CA HIS A 94 -19.97 6.15 0.79
C HIS A 94 -19.13 7.27 0.16
N TRP A 95 -18.76 8.29 0.94
CA TRP A 95 -17.96 9.43 0.49
C TRP A 95 -16.48 9.13 0.26
N GLU A 96 -15.97 7.98 0.68
CA GLU A 96 -14.58 7.54 0.45
C GLU A 96 -14.47 6.70 -0.84
N LYS A 97 -15.59 6.31 -1.44
CA LYS A 97 -15.62 5.56 -2.70
C LYS A 97 -15.20 6.48 -3.86
N PRO A 98 -14.57 5.92 -4.91
CA PRO A 98 -14.13 6.71 -6.03
C PRO A 98 -15.31 7.25 -6.84
N ALA A 99 -15.24 8.53 -7.19
CA ALA A 99 -16.12 9.15 -8.17
C ALA A 99 -15.66 8.82 -9.61
N THR A 100 -14.37 8.54 -9.82
CA THR A 100 -13.84 8.20 -11.15
C THR A 100 -12.79 7.11 -11.07
N LEU A 101 -12.91 6.11 -11.94
CA LEU A 101 -11.93 5.04 -12.15
C LEU A 101 -11.31 5.20 -13.54
N ASN A 102 -9.99 5.32 -13.61
CA ASN A 102 -9.25 5.25 -14.87
C ASN A 102 -8.54 3.89 -14.97
N THR A 103 -8.74 3.18 -16.06
CA THR A 103 -8.05 1.90 -16.32
C THR A 103 -7.40 1.91 -17.70
N ASP A 104 -6.52 0.95 -17.95
CA ASP A 104 -6.15 0.61 -19.33
C ASP A 104 -7.37 0.05 -20.11
N LYS A 105 -7.23 -0.13 -21.42
CA LYS A 105 -8.27 -0.64 -22.33
C LYS A 105 -8.65 -2.11 -22.12
N ALA A 106 -8.19 -2.75 -21.03
CA ALA A 106 -8.48 -4.13 -20.71
C ALA A 106 -10.00 -4.34 -20.44
N PRO A 107 -10.68 -5.25 -21.17
CA PRO A 107 -12.12 -5.51 -20.99
C PRO A 107 -12.48 -6.01 -19.58
N SER A 108 -11.54 -6.60 -18.86
CA SER A 108 -11.73 -7.15 -17.51
C SER A 108 -12.23 -6.12 -16.50
N TYR A 109 -11.75 -4.88 -16.58
CA TYR A 109 -12.16 -3.82 -15.65
C TYR A 109 -13.58 -3.34 -15.92
N GLY A 110 -13.97 -3.17 -17.19
CA GLY A 110 -15.32 -2.76 -17.54
C GLY A 110 -16.37 -3.74 -17.01
N ALA A 111 -16.16 -5.05 -17.23
CA ALA A 111 -17.03 -6.09 -16.70
C ALA A 111 -17.10 -6.07 -15.15
N ALA A 112 -15.95 -5.96 -14.48
CA ALA A 112 -15.88 -5.91 -13.03
C ALA A 112 -16.59 -4.68 -12.43
N ILE A 113 -16.43 -3.51 -13.05
CA ILE A 113 -17.06 -2.26 -12.61
C ILE A 113 -18.57 -2.35 -12.75
N THR A 114 -19.08 -2.80 -13.90
CA THR A 114 -20.53 -2.99 -14.13
C THR A 114 -21.15 -3.91 -13.09
N GLU A 115 -20.47 -5.02 -12.77
CA GLU A 115 -20.96 -5.97 -11.77
C GLU A 115 -20.94 -5.37 -10.35
N LEU A 116 -19.91 -4.61 -9.99
CA LEU A 116 -19.83 -3.93 -8.68
C LEU A 116 -20.85 -2.81 -8.51
N LYS A 117 -21.21 -2.11 -9.59
CA LYS A 117 -22.33 -1.16 -9.59
C LYS A 117 -23.67 -1.87 -9.37
N ARG A 118 -23.88 -3.02 -10.03
CA ARG A 118 -25.09 -3.85 -9.86
C ARG A 118 -25.23 -4.36 -8.42
N GLU A 119 -24.13 -4.72 -7.78
CA GLU A 119 -24.09 -5.16 -6.38
C GLU A 119 -24.20 -4.01 -5.35
N GLY A 120 -24.29 -2.74 -5.78
CA GLY A 120 -24.32 -1.58 -4.88
C GLY A 120 -23.00 -1.30 -4.15
N LYS A 121 -21.91 -2.00 -4.52
CA LYS A 121 -20.59 -1.77 -3.92
C LYS A 121 -19.93 -0.51 -4.46
N LEU A 122 -20.18 -0.17 -5.72
CA LEU A 122 -19.76 1.07 -6.36
C LEU A 122 -20.99 1.93 -6.68
N ASP A 123 -20.84 3.24 -6.66
CA ASP A 123 -21.90 4.16 -7.06
C ASP A 123 -22.25 3.96 -8.55
N ARG A 124 -23.54 4.06 -8.89
CA ARG A 124 -24.02 4.01 -10.28
C ARG A 124 -23.41 5.16 -11.09
N GLU A 125 -23.20 6.30 -10.46
CA GLU A 125 -22.61 7.51 -11.07
C GLU A 125 -21.08 7.46 -11.19
N THR A 126 -20.40 6.46 -10.60
CA THR A 126 -18.93 6.37 -10.71
C THR A 126 -18.52 6.29 -12.19
N ALA A 127 -17.78 7.29 -12.67
CA ALA A 127 -17.33 7.35 -14.06
C ALA A 127 -16.19 6.35 -14.28
N HIS A 128 -16.28 5.55 -15.35
CA HIS A 128 -15.17 4.72 -15.83
C HIS A 128 -14.57 5.35 -17.09
N ARG A 129 -13.26 5.59 -17.07
CA ARG A 129 -12.51 6.25 -18.15
C ARG A 129 -11.32 5.38 -18.58
N GLN A 130 -10.91 5.53 -19.83
CA GLN A 130 -9.77 4.82 -20.43
C GLN A 130 -8.81 5.83 -21.08
N VAL A 131 -8.31 6.76 -20.28
CA VAL A 131 -7.48 7.87 -20.76
C VAL A 131 -6.01 7.53 -20.57
N LYS A 132 -5.28 7.39 -21.69
CA LYS A 132 -3.88 6.93 -21.71
C LYS A 132 -2.95 7.76 -20.83
N TYR A 133 -2.98 9.09 -20.93
CA TYR A 133 -2.04 9.95 -20.20
C TYR A 133 -2.27 9.95 -18.67
N LEU A 134 -3.46 9.56 -18.20
CA LEU A 134 -3.73 9.44 -16.77
C LEU A 134 -3.05 8.20 -16.15
N ASN A 135 -2.63 7.23 -16.96
CA ASN A 135 -1.93 6.03 -16.51
C ASN A 135 -0.47 6.29 -16.11
N ASN A 136 0.12 7.41 -16.53
CA ASN A 136 1.52 7.74 -16.22
C ASN A 136 1.83 7.66 -14.70
N VAL A 137 0.87 8.03 -13.85
CA VAL A 137 1.03 7.97 -12.39
C VAL A 137 1.17 6.53 -11.89
N ILE A 138 0.30 5.62 -12.37
CA ILE A 138 0.35 4.22 -11.96
C ILE A 138 1.54 3.48 -12.61
N GLU A 139 1.92 3.85 -13.83
CA GLU A 139 3.11 3.33 -14.50
C GLU A 139 4.41 3.74 -13.76
N ALA A 140 4.50 4.99 -13.31
CA ALA A 140 5.62 5.44 -12.47
C ALA A 140 5.65 4.70 -11.12
N ASP A 141 4.49 4.45 -10.52
CA ASP A 141 4.35 3.65 -9.30
C ASP A 141 4.82 2.20 -9.52
N HIS A 142 4.46 1.59 -10.65
CA HIS A 142 4.94 0.27 -11.09
C HIS A 142 6.46 0.22 -11.19
N GLY A 143 7.08 1.22 -11.83
CA GLY A 143 8.54 1.30 -11.96
C GLY A 143 9.25 1.27 -10.60
N LYS A 144 8.78 2.12 -9.67
CA LYS A 144 9.32 2.18 -8.30
C LYS A 144 9.19 0.86 -7.55
N LEU A 145 8.07 0.15 -7.70
CA LEU A 145 7.90 -1.16 -7.08
C LEU A 145 8.81 -2.22 -7.72
N LYS A 146 8.92 -2.23 -9.05
CA LYS A 146 9.78 -3.18 -9.78
C LYS A 146 11.24 -3.06 -9.39
N ILE A 147 11.73 -1.86 -9.07
CA ILE A 147 13.08 -1.65 -8.52
C ILE A 147 13.28 -2.43 -7.22
N LEU A 148 12.27 -2.48 -6.34
CA LEU A 148 12.33 -3.24 -5.08
C LEU A 148 12.20 -4.76 -5.29
N ILE A 149 11.41 -5.18 -6.28
CA ILE A 149 11.17 -6.61 -6.55
C ILE A 149 12.33 -7.23 -7.33
N LYS A 150 13.02 -6.49 -8.22
CA LYS A 150 14.07 -7.01 -9.10
C LYS A 150 15.21 -7.74 -8.34
N PRO A 151 15.73 -7.22 -7.20
CA PRO A 151 16.75 -7.91 -6.39
C PRO A 151 16.27 -9.23 -5.78
N VAL A 152 14.95 -9.41 -5.58
CA VAL A 152 14.36 -10.63 -4.98
C VAL A 152 14.43 -11.83 -5.94
N ARG A 153 14.75 -11.62 -7.24
CA ARG A 153 14.88 -12.66 -8.28
C ARG A 153 13.64 -13.58 -8.41
N GLY A 154 12.47 -13.05 -8.08
CA GLY A 154 11.18 -13.75 -8.12
C GLY A 154 10.85 -14.52 -6.84
N PHE A 155 9.55 -14.67 -6.57
CA PHE A 155 9.07 -15.25 -5.33
C PHE A 155 8.90 -16.77 -5.42
N LYS A 156 9.05 -17.49 -4.30
CA LYS A 156 8.93 -18.96 -4.24
C LYS A 156 7.49 -19.47 -4.08
N SER A 157 6.54 -18.62 -3.68
CA SER A 157 5.12 -18.95 -3.60
C SER A 157 4.26 -17.68 -3.59
N ILE A 158 2.96 -17.81 -3.90
CA ILE A 158 2.00 -16.69 -3.85
C ILE A 158 1.88 -16.10 -2.43
N PRO A 159 1.69 -16.90 -1.36
CA PRO A 159 1.62 -16.36 0.00
C PRO A 159 2.87 -15.54 0.36
N THR A 160 4.05 -16.06 0.03
CA THR A 160 5.30 -15.37 0.35
C THR A 160 5.50 -14.10 -0.47
N ALA A 161 5.08 -14.11 -1.74
CA ALA A 161 5.07 -12.92 -2.58
C ALA A 161 4.15 -11.85 -1.97
N TYR A 162 2.96 -12.27 -1.53
CA TYR A 162 1.98 -11.37 -0.94
C TYR A 162 2.52 -10.71 0.34
N ALA A 163 3.13 -11.49 1.24
CA ALA A 163 3.71 -10.97 2.48
C ALA A 163 4.83 -9.96 2.21
N THR A 164 5.77 -10.28 1.31
CA THR A 164 6.86 -9.35 0.97
C THR A 164 6.33 -8.09 0.27
N ILE A 165 5.40 -8.21 -0.68
CA ILE A 165 4.81 -7.05 -1.36
C ILE A 165 4.03 -6.16 -0.39
N LYS A 166 3.31 -6.73 0.60
CA LYS A 166 2.70 -5.95 1.68
C LYS A 166 3.74 -5.07 2.36
N GLY A 167 4.89 -5.63 2.73
CA GLY A 167 6.00 -4.88 3.35
C GLY A 167 6.51 -3.76 2.46
N PHE A 168 6.71 -4.03 1.17
CA PHE A 168 7.09 -2.98 0.22
C PHE A 168 6.05 -1.86 0.13
N GLU A 169 4.75 -2.18 0.07
CA GLU A 169 3.70 -1.16 0.05
C GLU A 169 3.65 -0.33 1.33
N VAL A 170 3.78 -0.96 2.50
CA VAL A 170 3.84 -0.23 3.78
C VAL A 170 4.98 0.78 3.76
N MET A 171 6.20 0.32 3.41
CA MET A 171 7.37 1.20 3.39
C MET A 171 7.24 2.30 2.34
N ARG A 172 6.60 2.02 1.20
CA ARG A 172 6.34 3.03 0.15
C ARG A 172 5.29 4.04 0.57
N ALA A 173 4.21 3.61 1.24
CA ALA A 173 3.17 4.51 1.75
C ALA A 173 3.75 5.47 2.80
N LEU A 174 4.60 4.97 3.70
CA LEU A 174 5.34 5.79 4.67
C LEU A 174 6.23 6.81 3.95
N ARG A 175 7.09 6.38 3.01
CA ARG A 175 7.96 7.29 2.25
C ARG A 175 7.22 8.34 1.41
N LYS A 176 6.00 8.05 0.97
CA LYS A 176 5.14 9.03 0.27
C LYS A 176 4.49 10.03 1.23
N GLY A 177 4.64 9.84 2.53
CA GLY A 177 4.04 10.70 3.54
C GLY A 177 2.55 10.43 3.77
N GLN A 178 2.02 9.28 3.31
CA GLN A 178 0.59 8.98 3.48
C GLN A 178 0.17 8.86 4.96
N ALA A 179 1.12 8.60 5.85
CA ALA A 179 0.89 8.56 7.30
C ALA A 179 1.35 9.84 8.03
N ARG A 180 1.83 10.86 7.30
CA ARG A 180 2.39 12.10 7.87
C ARG A 180 1.46 12.81 8.87
N PRO A 181 0.13 12.88 8.66
CA PRO A 181 -0.78 13.48 9.65
C PRO A 181 -0.77 12.79 11.02
N TRP A 182 -0.27 11.56 11.11
CA TRP A 182 -0.21 10.75 12.33
C TRP A 182 1.19 10.69 12.94
N CYS A 183 2.17 11.33 12.31
CA CYS A 183 3.53 11.46 12.82
C CYS A 183 3.63 12.74 13.66
N LEU A 184 3.86 12.59 14.97
CA LEU A 184 4.05 13.73 15.89
C LEU A 184 5.35 14.47 15.62
N GLN A 185 6.37 13.75 15.18
CA GLN A 185 7.68 14.28 14.84
C GLN A 185 7.89 14.25 13.32
N PRO A 186 8.62 15.22 12.75
CA PRO A 186 8.96 15.19 11.34
C PRO A 186 9.99 14.08 11.03
N GLY A 187 9.99 13.64 9.76
CA GLY A 187 10.98 12.72 9.22
C GLY A 187 10.89 11.30 9.76
N ILE A 188 11.99 10.55 9.60
CA ILE A 188 12.07 9.11 9.87
C ILE A 188 11.74 8.78 11.33
N ARG A 189 12.09 9.66 12.28
CA ARG A 189 11.83 9.44 13.70
C ARG A 189 10.33 9.36 14.00
N GLY A 190 9.52 10.21 13.36
CA GLY A 190 8.06 10.15 13.48
C GLY A 190 7.46 8.88 12.87
N GLU A 191 7.99 8.43 11.73
CA GLU A 191 7.57 7.16 11.11
C GLU A 191 7.90 5.96 12.01
N VAL A 192 9.10 5.92 12.58
CA VAL A 192 9.51 4.86 13.53
C VAL A 192 8.59 4.87 14.75
N ARG A 193 8.34 6.04 15.35
CA ARG A 193 7.43 6.17 16.50
C ARG A 193 6.01 5.73 16.17
N LEU A 194 5.50 6.05 14.98
CA LEU A 194 4.20 5.57 14.53
C LEU A 194 4.15 4.03 14.47
N VAL A 195 5.19 3.39 13.91
CA VAL A 195 5.30 1.93 13.87
C VAL A 195 5.37 1.37 15.29
N GLU A 196 6.25 1.90 16.15
CA GLU A 196 6.38 1.44 17.54
C GLU A 196 5.06 1.54 18.32
N ARG A 197 4.30 2.64 18.16
CA ARG A 197 2.97 2.79 18.75
C ARG A 197 1.98 1.76 18.22
N ALA A 198 1.98 1.50 16.92
CA ALA A 198 1.13 0.48 16.31
C ALA A 198 1.46 -0.93 16.84
N PHE A 199 2.69 -1.15 17.32
CA PHE A 199 3.13 -2.40 17.93
C PHE A 199 3.04 -2.45 19.46
N GLY A 200 2.73 -1.33 20.12
CA GLY A 200 2.67 -1.25 21.59
C GLY A 200 4.05 -1.37 22.27
N ILE A 201 5.13 -1.10 21.54
CA ILE A 201 6.52 -1.20 22.03
C ILE A 201 7.16 0.16 22.29
N GLY A 202 6.57 1.24 21.78
CA GLY A 202 7.06 2.60 21.93
C GLY A 202 6.22 3.44 22.90
N PRO A 203 6.68 4.67 23.18
CA PRO A 203 5.93 5.61 24.02
C PRO A 203 4.57 5.92 23.41
N SER A 204 3.58 6.15 24.28
CA SER A 204 2.26 6.61 23.83
C SER A 204 2.36 7.97 23.11
N ALA A 205 1.34 8.30 22.31
CA ALA A 205 1.28 9.61 21.64
C ALA A 205 1.33 10.77 22.65
N LEU A 206 0.69 10.61 23.81
CA LEU A 206 0.72 11.58 24.91
C LEU A 206 2.13 11.75 25.48
N THR A 207 2.80 10.63 25.78
CA THR A 207 4.16 10.62 26.33
C THR A 207 5.14 11.31 25.37
N GLU A 208 5.02 11.04 24.07
CA GLU A 208 5.86 11.67 23.05
C GLU A 208 5.59 13.18 22.93
N ALA A 209 4.32 13.58 22.93
CA ALA A 209 3.93 14.99 22.88
C ALA A 209 4.41 15.77 24.11
N MET A 210 4.26 15.19 25.31
CA MET A 210 4.76 15.79 26.56
C MET A 210 6.29 15.95 26.52
N GLY A 211 7.02 14.94 26.03
CA GLY A 211 8.47 15.04 25.85
C GLY A 211 8.87 16.17 24.90
N MET A 212 8.14 16.35 23.80
CA MET A 212 8.39 17.45 22.85
C MET A 212 8.14 18.83 23.47
N LEU A 213 7.04 18.98 24.22
CA LEU A 213 6.73 20.24 24.92
C LEU A 213 7.81 20.59 25.93
N ASN A 214 8.25 19.61 26.74
CA ASN A 214 9.31 19.82 27.72
C ASN A 214 10.63 20.28 27.06
N HIS A 215 11.02 19.67 25.94
CA HIS A 215 12.19 20.11 25.18
C HIS A 215 12.03 21.52 24.61
N HIS A 216 10.83 21.89 24.15
CA HIS A 216 10.57 23.23 23.64
C HIS A 216 10.67 24.29 24.73
N PHE A 217 10.08 24.05 25.91
CA PHE A 217 10.18 24.96 27.04
C PHE A 217 11.61 25.07 27.59
N ALA A 218 12.35 23.96 27.64
CA ALA A 218 13.74 23.95 28.08
C ALA A 218 14.68 24.68 27.09
N ALA A 219 14.35 24.73 25.80
CA ALA A 219 15.13 25.47 24.80
C ALA A 219 14.77 26.97 24.73
N ALA A 220 13.66 27.37 25.36
CA ALA A 220 13.19 28.75 25.42
C ALA A 220 13.57 29.48 26.72
N ALA A 221 14.14 28.76 27.69
CA ALA A 221 14.71 29.26 28.94
C ALA A 221 16.23 29.45 28.79
#